data_AF-A0A2D5S721-F1
#
_entry.id   AF-A0A2D5S721-F1
#
_cell.length_a   1.000
_cell.length_b   1.000
_cell.length_c   1.000
_cell.angle_alpha   90.00
_cell.angle_beta   90.00
_cell.angle_gamma   90.00
#
_symmetry.space_group_name_H-M   'P 1'
#
loop_
_entity.id
_entity.type
_entity.pdbx_description
1 polymer ?
#
loop_
_entity_poly.entity_id
_entity_poly.type
_entity_poly.pdbx_seq_one_letter_code
_entity_poly.pdbx_strand_id
1 'polypeptide(L)'
;MSKKTFAQIKKLIAGGFESSTGLTPEFRSFSTKFRNAMKKALAEQGAELVNFRRGHFECSGFYRIDGQMGYFSISDVRSGLQDWPGHIMFRTAQHEKDYTGGSNNWGSFDDDKLAERMVNLIK
;
A
#
# COMPACT_ATOMS: atom_id res chain seq x y z
N MET A 1 11.98 5.79 9.89
CA MET A 1 10.82 6.32 10.66
C MET A 1 9.49 5.68 10.26
N SER A 2 9.49 4.80 9.25
CA SER A 2 8.38 4.04 8.71
C SER A 2 7.40 3.37 9.71
N LYS A 3 7.91 2.74 10.80
CA LYS A 3 7.08 1.96 11.75
C LYS A 3 5.90 2.72 12.36
N LYS A 4 6.12 3.97 12.79
CA LYS A 4 5.06 4.79 13.40
C LYS A 4 3.95 5.11 12.40
N THR A 5 4.30 5.28 11.13
CA THR A 5 3.34 5.64 10.09
C THR A 5 2.48 4.43 9.71
N PHE A 6 3.07 3.25 9.50
CA PHE A 6 2.31 2.04 9.20
C PHE A 6 1.47 1.54 10.38
N ALA A 7 1.95 1.65 11.62
CA ALA A 7 1.14 1.37 12.81
C ALA A 7 -0.11 2.28 12.89
N GLN A 8 0.02 3.55 12.48
CA GLN A 8 -1.12 4.47 12.43
C GLN A 8 -2.11 4.09 11.32
N ILE A 9 -1.64 3.65 10.15
CA ILE A 9 -2.49 3.11 9.08
C ILE A 9 -3.26 1.88 9.57
N LYS A 10 -2.58 0.93 10.23
CA LYS A 10 -3.21 -0.25 10.83
C LYS A 10 -4.30 0.12 11.83
N LYS A 11 -4.06 1.12 12.68
CA LYS A 11 -5.07 1.60 13.64
C LYS A 11 -6.31 2.19 12.95
N LEU A 12 -6.13 2.88 11.82
CA LEU A 12 -7.24 3.39 11.03
C LEU A 12 -8.07 2.25 10.41
N ILE A 13 -7.41 1.20 9.91
CA ILE A 13 -8.10 0.00 9.40
C ILE A 13 -8.82 -0.74 10.53
N ALA A 14 -8.18 -0.87 11.69
CA ALA A 14 -8.77 -1.51 12.87
C ALA A 14 -10.03 -0.79 13.38
N GLY A 15 -10.16 0.52 13.11
CA GLY A 15 -11.36 1.28 13.46
C GLY A 15 -12.61 0.87 12.68
N GLY A 16 -12.45 0.09 11.60
CA GLY A 16 -13.52 -0.21 10.65
C GLY A 16 -13.87 1.00 9.80
N PHE A 17 -14.38 0.75 8.60
CA PHE A 17 -14.92 1.81 7.75
C PHE A 17 -16.40 1.55 7.51
N GLU A 18 -17.20 2.61 7.54
CA GLU A 18 -18.61 2.50 7.19
C GLU A 18 -18.76 1.99 5.75
N SER A 19 -19.50 0.91 5.58
CA SER A 19 -19.81 0.36 4.27
C SER A 19 -20.79 1.30 3.56
N SER A 20 -20.32 1.96 2.52
CA SER A 20 -21.12 2.84 1.68
C SER A 20 -20.95 2.48 0.21
N THR A 21 -21.90 2.90 -0.63
CA THR A 21 -21.78 2.81 -2.09
C THR A 21 -20.98 3.97 -2.69
N GLY A 22 -20.62 4.94 -1.85
CA GLY A 22 -19.85 6.13 -2.22
C GLY A 22 -18.55 6.27 -1.44
N LEU A 23 -17.71 7.21 -1.90
CA LEU A 23 -16.47 7.56 -1.22
C LEU A 23 -16.77 8.21 0.13
N THR A 24 -16.57 7.47 1.23
CA THR A 24 -16.68 8.06 2.57
C THR A 24 -15.52 9.03 2.84
N PRO A 25 -15.78 10.13 3.57
CA PRO A 25 -14.73 11.10 3.92
C PRO A 25 -13.61 10.45 4.77
N GLU A 26 -13.94 9.44 5.57
CA GLU A 26 -12.98 8.65 6.33
C GLU A 26 -12.02 7.87 5.43
N PHE A 27 -12.56 7.14 4.43
CA PHE A 27 -11.73 6.41 3.48
C PHE A 27 -10.90 7.35 2.59
N ARG A 28 -11.44 8.53 2.24
CA ARG A 28 -10.67 9.58 1.56
C ARG A 28 -9.48 10.06 2.38
N SER A 29 -9.68 10.30 3.67
CA SER A 29 -8.62 10.70 4.60
C SER A 29 -7.58 9.58 4.76
N PHE A 30 -8.04 8.35 4.95
CA PHE A 30 -7.21 7.16 5.05
C PHE A 30 -6.32 6.97 3.81
N SER A 31 -6.90 6.95 2.61
CA SER A 31 -6.14 6.76 1.36
C SER A 31 -5.08 7.84 1.15
N THR A 32 -5.36 9.09 1.54
CA THR A 32 -4.38 10.18 1.49
C THR A 32 -3.23 9.94 2.48
N LYS A 33 -3.54 9.55 3.72
CA LYS A 33 -2.53 9.21 4.74
C LYS A 33 -1.69 8.00 4.31
N PHE A 34 -2.33 6.97 3.76
CA PHE A 34 -1.69 5.76 3.25
C PHE A 34 -0.74 6.08 2.09
N ARG A 35 -1.19 6.87 1.10
CA ARG A 35 -0.33 7.34 0.01
C ARG A 35 0.91 8.06 0.54
N ASN A 36 0.74 8.97 1.50
CA ASN A 36 1.86 9.72 2.07
C ASN A 36 2.81 8.82 2.86
N ALA A 37 2.28 7.83 3.59
CA ALA A 37 3.06 6.82 4.29
C ALA A 37 3.93 6.01 3.33
N MET A 38 3.31 5.46 2.28
CA MET A 38 3.99 4.70 1.24
C MET A 38 5.04 5.55 0.51
N LYS A 39 4.69 6.77 0.10
CA LYS A 39 5.62 7.69 -0.56
C LYS A 39 6.85 7.94 0.30
N LYS A 40 6.67 8.18 1.61
CA LYS A 40 7.79 8.40 2.53
C LYS A 40 8.63 7.15 2.73
N ALA A 41 7.99 5.99 2.94
CA ALA A 41 8.69 4.74 3.16
C ALA A 41 9.49 4.28 1.93
N LEU A 42 8.94 4.47 0.72
CA LEU A 42 9.64 4.22 -0.54
C LEU A 42 10.79 5.22 -0.75
N ALA A 43 10.57 6.51 -0.48
CA ALA A 43 11.62 7.52 -0.59
C ALA A 43 12.79 7.28 0.38
N GLU A 44 12.52 6.78 1.59
CA GLU A 44 13.58 6.35 2.54
C GLU A 44 14.47 5.23 1.95
N GLN A 45 13.97 4.47 0.97
CA GLN A 45 14.70 3.39 0.29
C GLN A 45 15.24 3.80 -1.10
N GLY A 46 15.07 5.06 -1.51
CA GLY A 46 15.45 5.54 -2.84
C GLY A 46 14.45 5.24 -3.95
N ALA A 47 13.27 4.70 -3.62
CA ALA A 47 12.20 4.45 -4.58
C ALA A 47 11.24 5.64 -4.69
N GLU A 48 10.68 5.83 -5.89
CA GLU A 48 9.72 6.89 -6.19
C GLU A 48 8.31 6.29 -6.43
N LEU A 49 7.30 6.86 -5.77
CA LEU A 49 5.91 6.50 -6.02
C LEU A 49 5.42 7.18 -7.31
N VAL A 50 5.28 6.40 -8.39
CA VAL A 50 4.93 6.89 -9.73
C VAL A 50 3.43 7.09 -9.87
N ASN A 51 2.64 6.12 -9.40
CA ASN A 51 1.19 6.16 -9.54
C ASN A 51 0.50 5.65 -8.26
N PHE A 52 -0.66 6.22 -7.95
CA PHE A 52 -1.49 5.79 -6.84
C PHE A 52 -2.96 5.84 -7.25
N ARG A 53 -3.61 4.68 -7.26
CA ARG A 53 -5.02 4.50 -7.54
C ARG A 53 -5.76 4.19 -6.26
N ARG A 54 -6.76 5.01 -5.97
CA ARG A 54 -7.73 4.76 -4.91
C ARG A 54 -8.99 4.17 -5.54
N GLY A 55 -9.35 2.94 -5.15
CA GLY A 55 -10.59 2.29 -5.57
C GLY A 55 -11.72 2.52 -4.56
N HIS A 56 -12.65 1.57 -4.51
CA HIS A 56 -13.79 1.58 -3.60
C HIS A 56 -13.44 0.75 -2.36
N PHE A 57 -12.84 1.39 -1.35
CA PHE A 57 -12.26 0.77 -0.14
C PHE A 57 -10.98 -0.05 -0.35
N GLU A 58 -10.38 0.04 -1.54
CA GLU A 58 -9.07 -0.53 -1.88
C GLU A 58 -8.09 0.58 -2.30
N CYS A 59 -6.79 0.35 -2.14
CA CYS A 59 -5.76 1.24 -2.69
C CYS A 59 -4.67 0.43 -3.38
N SER A 60 -4.19 0.93 -4.51
CA SER A 60 -3.07 0.33 -5.23
C SER A 60 -2.16 1.41 -5.77
N GLY A 61 -0.94 1.04 -6.14
CA GLY A 61 0.02 1.99 -6.68
C GLY A 61 1.19 1.31 -7.35
N PHE A 62 1.89 2.10 -8.16
CA PHE A 62 3.12 1.73 -8.80
C PHE A 62 4.25 2.58 -8.26
N TYR A 63 5.40 1.97 -8.04
CA TYR A 63 6.62 2.61 -7.63
C TYR A 63 7.76 2.19 -8.55
N ARG A 64 8.80 3.03 -8.64
CA ARG A 64 10.00 2.73 -9.42
C ARG A 64 11.25 2.90 -8.59
N ILE A 65 12.26 2.09 -8.86
CA ILE A 65 13.63 2.28 -8.38
C ILE A 65 14.59 1.86 -9.48
N ASP A 66 15.61 2.67 -9.77
CA ASP A 66 16.67 2.33 -10.75
C ASP A 66 16.16 1.79 -12.11
N GLY A 67 15.01 2.30 -12.58
CA GLY A 67 14.39 1.89 -13.85
C GLY A 67 13.51 0.62 -13.77
N GLN A 68 13.49 -0.06 -12.63
CA GLN A 68 12.59 -1.19 -12.35
C GLN A 68 11.30 -0.69 -11.73
N MET A 69 10.18 -1.33 -12.06
CA MET A 69 8.86 -0.98 -11.51
C MET A 69 8.32 -2.07 -10.60
N GLY A 70 7.64 -1.63 -9.55
CA GLY A 70 6.89 -2.47 -8.64
C GLY A 70 5.46 -2.01 -8.51
N TYR A 71 4.58 -2.95 -8.20
CA TYR A 71 3.18 -2.72 -7.90
C TYR A 71 2.89 -3.09 -6.45
N PHE A 72 1.99 -2.35 -5.82
CA PHE A 72 1.38 -2.76 -4.56
C PHE A 72 -0.13 -2.56 -4.56
N SER A 73 -0.81 -3.36 -3.75
CA SER A 73 -2.23 -3.23 -3.48
C SER A 73 -2.58 -3.63 -2.05
N ILE A 74 -3.48 -2.85 -1.46
CA ILE A 74 -4.29 -3.23 -0.31
C ILE A 74 -5.70 -3.43 -0.84
N SER A 75 -6.34 -4.50 -0.45
CA SER A 75 -7.73 -4.72 -0.84
C SER A 75 -8.67 -4.27 0.27
N ASP A 76 -9.92 -4.71 0.24
CA ASP A 76 -11.01 -4.07 0.98
C ASP A 76 -10.72 -3.92 2.48
N VAL A 77 -10.64 -2.67 2.95
CA VAL A 77 -10.36 -2.33 4.35
C VAL A 77 -11.63 -2.26 5.23
N ARG A 78 -12.83 -2.47 4.67
CA ARG A 78 -14.11 -2.32 5.41
C ARG A 78 -14.27 -3.31 6.55
N SER A 79 -13.88 -4.57 6.35
CA SER A 79 -13.92 -5.61 7.38
C SER A 79 -12.88 -5.42 8.49
N GLY A 80 -12.10 -4.32 8.43
CA GLY A 80 -11.04 -4.03 9.38
C GLY A 80 -9.94 -5.07 9.37
N LEU A 81 -9.43 -5.43 10.56
CA LEU A 81 -8.37 -6.43 10.71
C LEU A 81 -8.88 -7.88 10.89
N GLN A 82 -10.20 -8.10 10.85
CA GLN A 82 -10.81 -9.37 11.25
C GLN A 82 -10.65 -10.46 10.19
N ASP A 83 -10.83 -10.12 8.91
CA ASP A 83 -10.54 -11.01 7.77
C ASP A 83 -9.15 -10.75 7.17
N TRP A 84 -8.54 -9.60 7.48
CA TRP A 84 -7.32 -9.14 6.84
C TRP A 84 -6.38 -8.46 7.84
N PRO A 85 -5.31 -9.10 8.32
CA PRO A 85 -4.40 -8.54 9.33
C PRO A 85 -3.58 -7.29 8.93
N GLY A 86 -4.02 -6.51 7.93
CA GLY A 86 -3.28 -5.37 7.43
C GLY A 86 -2.12 -5.81 6.54
N HIS A 87 -2.40 -6.72 5.60
CA HIS A 87 -1.41 -7.13 4.63
C HIS A 87 -1.48 -6.29 3.37
N ILE A 88 -0.31 -5.87 2.90
CA ILE A 88 -0.12 -5.26 1.60
C ILE A 88 0.42 -6.33 0.66
N MET A 89 -0.20 -6.45 -0.51
CA MET A 89 0.34 -7.24 -1.59
C MET A 89 1.31 -6.37 -2.38
N PHE A 90 2.46 -6.91 -2.75
CA PHE A 90 3.40 -6.25 -3.65
C PHE A 90 4.02 -7.25 -4.63
N ARG A 91 4.41 -6.78 -5.80
CA ARG A 91 5.02 -7.61 -6.87
C ARG A 91 5.83 -6.75 -7.83
N THR A 92 6.61 -7.39 -8.69
CA THR A 92 7.27 -6.73 -9.81
C THR A 92 6.25 -6.33 -10.87
N ALA A 93 6.52 -5.26 -11.62
CA ALA A 93 5.69 -4.76 -12.72
C ALA A 93 6.58 -4.31 -13.87
N GLN A 94 6.18 -4.56 -15.12
CA GLN A 94 6.97 -4.13 -16.28
C GLN A 94 6.68 -2.67 -16.69
N HIS A 95 5.47 -2.18 -16.44
CA HIS A 95 5.04 -0.84 -16.80
C HIS A 95 3.90 -0.35 -15.89
N GLU A 96 3.57 0.95 -15.93
CA GLU A 96 2.59 1.63 -15.05
C GLU A 96 1.12 1.17 -15.18
N LYS A 97 0.87 0.22 -16.08
CA LYS A 97 -0.44 -0.45 -16.30
C LYS A 97 -0.35 -1.97 -16.17
N ASP A 98 0.76 -2.49 -15.66
CA ASP A 98 0.95 -3.93 -15.50
C ASP A 98 0.29 -4.40 -14.20
N TYR A 99 -0.97 -4.78 -14.31
CA TYR A 99 -1.76 -5.37 -13.22
C TYR A 99 -1.64 -6.89 -13.18
N THR A 100 -0.72 -7.48 -13.95
CA THR A 100 -0.50 -8.93 -14.08
C THR A 100 0.95 -9.32 -13.84
N GLY A 101 1.74 -8.45 -13.21
CA GLY A 101 3.18 -8.60 -13.05
C GLY A 101 3.63 -9.88 -12.33
N GLY A 102 4.78 -9.84 -11.67
CA GLY A 102 5.37 -11.05 -11.07
C GLY A 102 4.53 -11.68 -9.95
N SER A 103 5.11 -12.69 -9.31
CA SER A 103 4.50 -13.41 -8.19
C SER A 103 4.02 -12.47 -7.08
N ASN A 104 2.83 -12.77 -6.54
CA ASN A 104 2.26 -12.01 -5.43
C ASN A 104 3.08 -12.25 -4.16
N ASN A 105 3.66 -11.19 -3.62
CA ASN A 105 4.30 -11.19 -2.31
C ASN A 105 3.42 -10.46 -1.31
N TRP A 106 3.48 -10.90 -0.05
CA TRP A 106 2.67 -10.36 1.03
C TRP A 106 3.56 -9.78 2.12
N GLY A 107 3.22 -8.58 2.57
CA GLY A 107 3.85 -7.90 3.69
C GLY A 107 2.82 -7.49 4.71
N SER A 108 3.25 -7.21 5.93
CA SER A 108 2.38 -6.69 7.00
C SER A 108 2.77 -5.25 7.33
N PHE A 109 1.80 -4.43 7.74
CA PHE A 109 2.07 -3.10 8.29
C PHE A 109 2.85 -3.12 9.62
N ASP A 110 2.93 -4.27 10.29
CA ASP A 110 3.80 -4.45 11.46
C ASP A 110 5.28 -4.70 11.09
N ASP A 111 5.57 -5.03 9.82
CA ASP A 111 6.92 -5.31 9.33
C ASP A 111 7.68 -3.99 9.05
N ASP A 112 8.68 -3.70 9.88
CA ASP A 112 9.58 -2.56 9.68
C ASP A 112 10.32 -2.58 8.34
N LYS A 113 10.58 -3.78 7.84
CA LYS A 113 11.34 -4.01 6.61
C LYS A 113 10.41 -4.11 5.40
N LEU A 114 9.13 -3.79 5.55
CA LEU A 114 8.17 -3.87 4.45
C LEU A 114 8.65 -3.11 3.21
N ALA A 115 9.01 -1.83 3.35
CA ALA A 115 9.45 -1.02 2.24
C ALA A 115 10.77 -1.51 1.64
N GLU A 116 11.69 -1.98 2.48
CA GLU A 116 12.95 -2.60 2.04
C GLU A 116 12.67 -3.87 1.22
N ARG A 117 11.76 -4.74 1.67
CA ARG A 117 11.36 -5.96 0.93
C ARG A 117 10.68 -5.64 -0.39
N MET A 118 9.84 -4.60 -0.43
CA MET A 118 9.21 -4.14 -1.67
C MET A 118 10.27 -3.68 -2.67
N VAL A 119 11.23 -2.88 -2.21
CA VAL A 119 12.32 -2.38 -3.06
C VAL A 119 13.26 -3.51 -3.49
N ASN A 120 13.70 -4.37 -2.57
CA ASN A 120 14.57 -5.51 -2.86
C ASN A 120 13.92 -6.55 -3.79
N LEU A 121 12.59 -6.56 -3.93
CA LEU A 121 11.92 -7.43 -4.89
C LEU A 121 12.17 -6.99 -6.34
N ILE A 122 12.35 -5.68 -6.57
CA ILE A 122 12.51 -5.10 -7.90
C ILE A 122 13.92 -4.57 -8.18
N LYS A 123 14.79 -4.50 -7.17
CA LYS A 123 16.19 -4.10 -7.27
C LYS A 123 17.05 -5.25 -7.78
#